data_AF-A0A223ASA9-F1
#
_entry.id   AF-A0A223ASA9-F1
#
_cell.length_a   1.000
_cell.length_b   1.000
_cell.length_c   1.000
_cell.angle_alpha   90.00
_cell.angle_beta   90.00
_cell.angle_gamma   90.00
#
_symmetry.space_group_name_H-M   'P 1'
#
loop_
_entity.id
_entity.type
_entity.pdbx_description
1 polymer ?
#
loop_
_entity_poly.entity_id
_entity_poly.type
_entity_poly.pdbx_seq_one_letter_code
_entity_poly.pdbx_strand_id
1 'polypeptide(L)'
;MANAMEAGVEEDITFSRMDMRKFRADESNGIIITNPPYGERIGDKEAIHKIYARLKEILEKDPTWSLFMITTDRDVEEIFDRKADRRRKLYNGRLQTIYYQFHGQKIFK
;
A
#
# COMPACT_ATOMS: atom_id res chain seq x y z
N MET A 1 20.16 0.77 0.11
CA MET A 1 20.72 0.53 1.45
C MET A 1 21.41 1.76 2.02
N ALA A 2 22.11 2.58 1.22
CA ALA A 2 22.78 3.81 1.70
C ALA A 2 21.97 4.67 2.68
N ASN A 3 20.71 5.00 2.37
CA ASN A 3 19.88 5.81 3.27
C ASN A 3 19.58 5.15 4.62
N ALA A 4 19.43 3.82 4.67
CA ALA A 4 19.14 3.11 5.91
C ALA A 4 20.38 3.04 6.81
N MET A 5 21.55 2.85 6.19
CA MET A 5 22.84 2.88 6.86
C MET A 5 23.15 4.28 7.43
N GLU A 6 22.90 5.33 6.65
CA GLU A 6 23.05 6.72 7.11
C GLU A 6 22.10 7.03 8.29
N ALA A 7 20.92 6.42 8.30
CA ALA A 7 19.95 6.55 9.38
C ALA A 7 20.21 5.60 10.57
N GLY A 8 21.18 4.67 10.48
CA GLY A 8 21.52 3.70 11.52
C GLY A 8 20.44 2.66 11.83
N VAL A 9 19.64 2.26 10.83
CA VAL A 9 18.51 1.31 10.95
C VAL A 9 18.60 0.16 9.94
N GLU A 10 19.76 -0.09 9.36
CA GLU A 10 19.96 -1.11 8.35
C GLU A 10 19.71 -2.54 8.87
N GLU A 11 19.96 -2.79 10.16
CA GLU A 11 19.74 -4.09 10.79
C GLU A 11 18.25 -4.37 11.04
N ASP A 12 17.41 -3.33 11.11
CA ASP A 12 15.96 -3.42 11.32
C ASP A 12 15.17 -3.61 10.01
N ILE A 13 15.81 -3.42 8.85
CA ILE A 13 15.12 -3.34 7.55
C ILE A 13 15.70 -4.34 6.54
N THR A 14 14.88 -5.31 6.14
CA THR A 14 15.22 -6.18 5.01
C THR A 14 14.84 -5.51 3.68
N PHE A 15 15.83 -5.20 2.85
CA PHE A 15 15.61 -4.68 1.50
C PHE A 15 15.65 -5.80 0.46
N SER A 16 14.66 -5.86 -0.42
CA SER A 16 14.65 -6.72 -1.60
C SER A 16 14.21 -5.96 -2.85
N ARG A 17 14.80 -6.27 -4.00
CA ARG A 17 14.32 -5.78 -5.29
C ARG A 17 13.30 -6.78 -5.83
N MET A 18 12.04 -6.38 -5.85
CA MET A 18 10.94 -7.24 -6.28
C MET A 18 9.89 -6.44 -7.04
N ASP A 19 9.17 -7.11 -7.93
CA ASP A 19 7.92 -6.61 -8.50
C ASP A 19 6.80 -6.80 -7.48
N MET A 20 6.12 -5.72 -7.08
CA MET A 20 5.03 -5.78 -6.09
C MET A 20 3.95 -6.80 -6.47
N ARG A 21 3.74 -7.04 -7.78
CA ARG A 21 2.77 -8.05 -8.27
C ARG A 21 3.13 -9.48 -7.86
N LYS A 22 4.39 -9.73 -7.50
CA LYS A 22 4.91 -11.03 -7.06
C LYS A 22 5.01 -11.15 -5.53
N PHE A 23 4.80 -10.05 -4.79
CA PHE A 23 4.90 -10.07 -3.33
C PHE A 23 3.84 -11.00 -2.75
N ARG A 24 4.26 -11.87 -1.81
CA ARG A 24 3.38 -12.78 -1.08
C ARG A 24 3.44 -12.43 0.41
N ALA A 25 2.26 -12.21 0.96
CA ALA A 25 2.02 -12.09 2.38
C ALA A 25 1.70 -13.49 2.91
N ASP A 26 2.70 -14.18 3.44
CA ASP A 26 2.55 -15.55 3.97
C ASP A 26 2.33 -15.55 5.49
N GLU A 27 2.58 -14.43 6.16
CA GLU A 27 2.28 -14.20 7.58
C GLU A 27 0.85 -13.66 7.78
N SER A 28 0.32 -13.74 9.00
CA SER A 28 -0.94 -13.10 9.40
C SER A 28 -0.73 -11.88 10.29
N ASN A 29 -1.73 -11.01 10.37
CA ASN A 29 -1.70 -9.72 11.10
C ASN A 29 -0.63 -8.74 10.61
N GLY A 30 -0.24 -8.84 9.33
CA GLY A 30 0.75 -7.93 8.75
C GLY A 30 0.18 -6.54 8.45
N ILE A 31 1.09 -5.59 8.25
CA ILE A 31 0.76 -4.21 7.87
C ILE A 31 1.53 -3.84 6.61
N ILE A 32 0.81 -3.43 5.57
CA ILE A 32 1.39 -2.82 4.38
C ILE A 32 1.23 -1.32 4.51
N ILE A 33 2.35 -0.60 4.50
CA ILE A 33 2.39 0.85 4.35
C ILE A 33 3.05 1.15 3.01
N THR A 34 2.35 1.85 2.12
CA THR A 34 2.88 2.12 0.79
C THR A 34 2.54 3.52 0.31
N ASN A 35 3.49 4.06 -0.44
CA ASN A 35 3.34 5.29 -1.18
C ASN A 35 3.58 4.97 -2.67
N PRO A 36 2.60 4.34 -3.37
CA PRO A 36 2.77 3.93 -4.76
C PRO A 36 3.21 5.10 -5.64
N PRO A 37 3.78 4.85 -6.84
CA PRO A 37 4.05 5.92 -7.78
C PRO A 37 2.77 6.73 -8.05
N TYR A 38 2.84 8.05 -7.95
CA TYR A 38 1.77 8.95 -8.40
C TYR A 38 2.37 9.87 -9.46
N GLY A 39 1.75 9.92 -10.64
CA GLY A 39 2.21 10.80 -11.71
C GLY A 39 1.35 10.67 -12.95
N GLU A 40 1.03 11.81 -13.55
CA GLU A 40 0.23 11.94 -14.77
C GLU A 40 1.02 11.54 -16.04
N ARG A 41 1.73 10.40 -16.02
CA ARG A 41 2.27 9.84 -17.26
C ARG A 41 1.23 8.90 -17.84
N ILE A 42 0.76 9.22 -19.04
CA ILE A 42 -0.15 8.36 -19.81
C ILE A 42 0.55 7.00 -20.00
N GLY A 43 0.02 5.95 -19.40
CA GLY A 43 0.62 4.61 -19.32
C GLY A 43 0.82 4.09 -17.88
N ASP A 44 0.92 4.99 -16.89
CA ASP A 44 1.12 4.58 -15.48
C ASP A 44 -0.18 4.08 -14.83
N LYS A 45 -1.35 4.58 -15.26
CA LYS A 45 -2.64 4.25 -14.63
C LYS A 45 -2.96 2.75 -14.67
N GLU A 46 -2.79 2.10 -15.81
CA GLU A 46 -3.05 0.65 -15.92
C GLU A 46 -2.04 -0.18 -15.11
N ALA A 47 -0.78 0.24 -15.06
CA ALA A 47 0.24 -0.42 -14.24
C ALA A 47 -0.05 -0.27 -12.74
N ILE A 48 -0.46 0.92 -12.32
CA ILE A 48 -0.88 1.22 -10.95
C ILE A 48 -2.13 0.40 -10.57
N HIS A 49 -3.12 0.29 -11.47
CA HIS A 49 -4.29 -0.55 -11.22
C HIS A 49 -3.93 -2.02 -11.00
N LYS A 50 -2.92 -2.55 -11.69
CA LYS A 50 -2.40 -3.91 -11.44
C LYS A 50 -1.76 -4.04 -10.06
N ILE A 51 -1.12 -2.99 -9.55
CA ILE A 51 -0.62 -2.95 -8.17
C ILE A 51 -1.79 -2.95 -7.17
N TYR A 52 -2.82 -2.14 -7.43
CA TYR A 52 -4.02 -2.09 -6.59
C TYR A 52 -4.77 -3.42 -6.55
N ALA A 53 -4.92 -4.09 -7.70
CA ALA A 53 -5.50 -5.42 -7.77
C ALA A 53 -4.69 -6.44 -6.96
N ARG A 54 -3.35 -6.39 -7.00
CA ARG A 54 -2.53 -7.28 -6.16
C ARG A 54 -2.69 -6.99 -4.68
N LEU A 55 -2.73 -5.72 -4.29
CA LEU A 55 -2.96 -5.32 -2.89
C LEU A 55 -4.32 -5.81 -2.40
N LYS A 56 -5.37 -5.67 -3.22
CA LYS A 56 -6.69 -6.23 -2.95
C LYS A 56 -6.62 -7.74 -2.70
N GLU A 57 -5.98 -8.49 -3.60
CA GLU A 57 -5.84 -9.94 -3.49
C GLU A 57 -5.15 -10.37 -2.18
N ILE A 58 -4.14 -9.61 -1.72
CA ILE A 58 -3.48 -9.86 -0.44
C ILE A 58 -4.47 -9.72 0.73
N LEU A 59 -5.26 -8.64 0.75
CA LEU A 59 -6.25 -8.41 1.81
C LEU A 59 -7.41 -9.41 1.77
N GLU A 60 -7.80 -9.88 0.59
CA GLU A 60 -8.86 -10.89 0.43
C GLU A 60 -8.37 -12.28 0.83
N LYS A 61 -7.11 -12.61 0.53
CA LYS A 61 -6.50 -13.90 0.89
C LYS A 61 -6.37 -14.05 2.40
N ASP A 62 -5.95 -12.99 3.10
CA ASP A 62 -5.90 -12.97 4.56
C ASP A 62 -6.45 -11.64 5.10
N PRO A 63 -7.70 -11.64 5.63
CA PRO A 63 -8.36 -10.42 6.08
C PRO A 63 -7.73 -9.82 7.33
N THR A 64 -6.73 -10.46 7.94
CA THR A 64 -6.01 -9.94 9.11
C THR A 64 -4.99 -8.87 8.73
N TRP A 65 -4.66 -8.75 7.44
CA TRP A 65 -3.75 -7.71 6.95
C TRP A 65 -4.39 -6.33 6.96
N SER A 66 -3.60 -5.34 7.35
CA SER A 66 -3.95 -3.93 7.20
C SER A 66 -3.20 -3.29 6.03
N LEU A 67 -3.86 -2.41 5.29
CA LEU A 67 -3.26 -1.61 4.24
C LEU A 67 -3.43 -0.12 4.53
N PHE A 68 -2.32 0.59 4.45
CA PHE A 68 -2.22 2.03 4.57
C PHE A 68 -1.55 2.58 3.32
N MET A 69 -2.33 3.26 2.47
CA MET A 69 -1.89 3.69 1.15
C MET A 69 -2.14 5.18 0.96
N ILE A 70 -1.09 5.93 0.66
CA ILE A 70 -1.23 7.31 0.17
C ILE A 70 -1.47 7.20 -1.36
N THR A 71 -2.28 8.07 -1.96
CA THR A 71 -2.37 8.23 -3.44
C THR A 71 -3.17 9.45 -3.84
N THR A 72 -3.00 9.92 -5.08
CA THR A 72 -3.89 10.90 -5.72
C THR A 72 -5.11 10.24 -6.37
N ASP A 73 -5.05 8.93 -6.59
CA ASP A 73 -6.11 8.17 -7.24
C ASP A 73 -7.34 8.07 -6.34
N ARG A 74 -8.51 8.33 -6.93
CA ARG A 74 -9.81 8.31 -6.25
C ARG A 74 -10.56 7.00 -6.47
N ASP A 75 -10.11 6.20 -7.43
CA ASP A 75 -10.76 4.97 -7.89
C ASP A 75 -10.39 3.77 -7.00
N VAL A 76 -9.54 3.97 -5.99
CA VAL A 76 -9.05 2.90 -5.08
C VAL A 76 -10.19 2.09 -4.46
N GLU A 77 -11.21 2.75 -3.91
CA GLU A 77 -12.34 2.06 -3.26
C GLU A 77 -13.21 1.28 -4.25
N GLU A 78 -13.28 1.73 -5.51
CA GLU A 78 -14.00 1.04 -6.58
C GLU A 78 -13.23 -0.22 -7.00
N ILE A 79 -11.92 -0.11 -7.19
CA ILE A 79 -11.05 -1.25 -7.53
C ILE A 79 -11.07 -2.29 -6.40
N PHE A 80 -11.02 -1.84 -5.15
CA PHE A 80 -11.08 -2.72 -3.97
C PHE A 80 -12.47 -3.31 -3.74
N ASP A 81 -13.51 -2.77 -4.38
CA ASP A 81 -14.92 -3.10 -4.12
C ASP A 81 -15.26 -3.00 -2.61
N ARG A 82 -14.63 -2.04 -1.93
CA ARG A 82 -14.75 -1.85 -0.48
C ARG A 82 -14.43 -0.39 -0.14
N LYS A 83 -15.21 0.18 0.76
CA LYS A 83 -14.88 1.47 1.38
C LYS A 83 -13.71 1.33 2.34
N ALA A 84 -12.78 2.27 2.28
CA ALA A 84 -11.72 2.35 3.28
C ALA A 84 -12.34 2.68 4.64
N ASP A 85 -11.85 2.04 5.69
CA ASP A 85 -12.32 2.27 7.06
C ASP A 85 -12.04 3.71 7.49
N ARG A 86 -10.96 4.31 6.97
CA ARG A 86 -10.68 5.74 7.10
C ARG A 86 -10.04 6.31 5.84
N ARG A 87 -10.35 7.58 5.58
CA ARG A 87 -9.69 8.43 4.58
C ARG A 87 -9.19 9.68 5.26
N ARG A 88 -7.94 10.06 5.00
CA ARG A 88 -7.39 11.35 5.43
C ARG A 88 -6.85 12.09 4.23
N LYS A 89 -7.30 13.33 4.05
CA LYS A 89 -6.69 14.23 3.07
C LYS A 89 -5.31 14.64 3.59
N LEU A 90 -4.29 14.45 2.77
CA LEU A 90 -2.91 14.86 3.02
C LEU A 90 -2.42 15.74 1.86
N TYR A 91 -1.22 16.30 2.05
CA TYR A 91 -0.53 17.07 1.03
C TYR A 91 0.91 16.58 0.92
N ASN A 92 1.32 16.20 -0.30
CA ASN A 92 2.72 15.97 -0.64
C ASN A 92 3.22 17.21 -1.40
N GLY A 93 3.80 18.17 -0.67
CA GLY A 93 4.03 19.51 -1.18
C GLY A 93 2.71 20.21 -1.54
N ARG A 94 2.54 20.62 -2.80
CA ARG A 94 1.29 21.24 -3.30
C ARG A 94 0.27 20.22 -3.80
N LEU A 95 0.66 18.94 -3.90
CA LEU A 95 -0.20 17.89 -4.43
C LEU A 95 -1.11 17.37 -3.32
N GLN A 96 -2.42 17.50 -3.51
CA GLN A 96 -3.39 16.90 -2.60
C GLN A 96 -3.44 15.38 -2.82
N THR A 97 -3.26 14.62 -1.74
CA THR A 97 -3.36 13.16 -1.74
C THR A 97 -4.42 12.70 -0.73
N ILE A 98 -4.78 11.42 -0.84
CA ILE A 98 -5.67 10.72 0.08
C ILE A 98 -4.86 9.59 0.70
N TYR A 99 -4.90 9.50 2.02
CA TYR A 99 -4.41 8.38 2.79
C TYR A 99 -5.58 7.44 3.11
N TYR A 100 -5.66 6.36 2.35
CA TYR A 100 -6.62 5.29 2.53
C TYR A 100 -6.12 4.32 3.60
N GLN A 101 -7.03 3.90 4.48
CA GLN A 101 -6.77 2.93 5.54
C GLN A 101 -7.79 1.80 5.43
N PHE A 102 -7.31 0.59 5.16
CA PHE A 102 -8.07 -0.65 5.23
C PHE A 102 -7.55 -1.46 6.40
N HIS A 103 -8.35 -1.59 7.44
CA HIS A 103 -7.97 -2.26 8.68
C HIS A 103 -8.21 -3.76 8.54
N GLY A 104 -7.22 -4.52 9.00
CA GLY A 104 -7.31 -5.96 9.14
C GLY A 104 -8.25 -6.36 10.27
N GLN A 105 -8.85 -7.53 10.13
CA GLN A 105 -9.67 -8.15 11.15
C GLN A 105 -8.78 -8.71 12.27
N LYS A 106 -9.17 -8.44 13.51
CA LYS A 106 -8.48 -9.03 14.66
C LYS A 106 -8.84 -10.51 14.75
N ILE A 107 -7.82 -11.38 14.83
CA ILE A 107 -8.02 -12.75 15.25
C ILE A 107 -8.29 -12.71 16.76
N PHE A 108 -9.53 -12.88 17.18
CA PHE A 108 -9.83 -13.16 18.57
C PHE A 108 -9.34 -14.59 18.85
N LYS A 109 -8.32 -14.71 19.71
CA LYS A 109 -7.93 -15.99 20.33
C LYS A 109 -8.88 -16.34 21.46
#